data_AF-R7UYD2-F1
#
_entry.id   AF-R7UYD2-F1
#
_cell.length_a   1.000
_cell.length_b   1.000
_cell.length_c   1.000
_cell.angle_alpha   90.00
_cell.angle_beta   90.00
_cell.angle_gamma   90.00
#
_symmetry.space_group_name_H-M   'P 1'
#
loop_
_entity.id
_entity.type
_entity.pdbx_description
1 polymer ?
#
loop_
_entity_poly.entity_id
_entity_poly.type
_entity_poly.pdbx_seq_one_letter_code
_entity_poly.pdbx_strand_id
1 'polypeptide(L)'
;WTKFFKYQPLWKIRNYFGEKIALYFAWSGILIWTLWFPTLFGIACFIYGLYLRIAKLNYSLKVSNFFSENLNRQMAYTTDQSQALLEESLGVIKKAFDNQITPFFSLVICLWGTVFLELWKRKSATLAYEWDVDNFESSELDRPEFIGTHVKPVSFVSWNHRTQTEYDDALIIKLFAFQFANSYASLFYIAFFRGVSSITYDNGIFGIGSNYQDACGTDNNCMAMLSFQVLILMLAKPLPKFLKDIVIPGLKKIWRKRKFCRKTKVDSGQNVTLTEFIVREHQKPDLGDFTLGEYTEKVIVYGFLMLFAASFPLAPLVALLIHAIDMRVDAKRMIWWYRRPVSRIAQDIGMWQGILEFVNICGVVSNGFLLGFTSEW
;
A
#
# COMPACT_ATOMS: atom_id res chain seq x y z
N TRP A 1 -21.88 4.24 6.46
CA TRP A 1 -21.16 3.31 7.34
C TRP A 1 -21.81 1.93 7.42
N THR A 2 -23.11 1.77 7.12
CA THR A 2 -23.83 0.49 7.36
C THR A 2 -23.84 -0.52 6.21
N LYS A 3 -23.33 -0.20 5.00
CA LYS A 3 -23.45 -1.11 3.83
C LYS A 3 -22.09 -1.43 3.20
N PHE A 4 -21.29 -2.25 3.89
CA PHE A 4 -20.01 -2.74 3.40
C PHE A 4 -20.15 -3.67 2.18
N PHE A 5 -21.23 -4.46 2.14
CA PHE A 5 -21.45 -5.50 1.12
C PHE A 5 -22.24 -5.05 -0.11
N LYS A 6 -22.58 -3.77 -0.24
CA LYS A 6 -23.28 -3.29 -1.44
C LYS A 6 -22.28 -3.03 -2.58
N TYR A 7 -22.65 -3.49 -3.77
CA TYR A 7 -21.98 -3.13 -5.02
C TYR A 7 -21.85 -1.61 -5.19
N GLN A 8 -20.72 -1.21 -5.77
CA GLN A 8 -20.41 0.18 -6.02
C GLN A 8 -21.22 0.73 -7.20
N PRO A 9 -21.96 1.84 -7.05
CA PRO A 9 -22.72 2.42 -8.14
C PRO A 9 -21.81 3.27 -9.04
N LEU A 10 -21.00 2.63 -9.88
CA LEU A 10 -20.02 3.29 -10.76
C LEU A 10 -20.65 4.37 -11.66
N TRP A 11 -21.81 4.08 -12.28
CA TRP A 11 -22.49 5.03 -13.16
C TRP A 11 -22.91 6.33 -12.44
N LYS A 12 -23.34 6.24 -11.18
CA LYS A 12 -23.68 7.43 -10.37
C LYS A 12 -22.45 8.24 -10.01
N ILE A 13 -21.31 7.57 -9.78
CA ILE A 13 -20.03 8.23 -9.51
C ILE A 13 -19.57 8.97 -10.76
N ARG A 14 -19.59 8.30 -11.93
CA ARG A 14 -19.25 8.91 -13.23
C ARG A 14 -20.05 10.17 -13.50
N ASN A 15 -21.39 10.08 -13.44
CA ASN A 15 -22.24 11.23 -13.75
C ASN A 15 -22.09 12.39 -12.76
N TYR A 16 -21.61 12.14 -11.54
CA TYR A 16 -21.43 13.18 -10.52
C TYR A 16 -20.01 13.75 -10.47
N PHE A 17 -18.98 12.93 -10.65
CA PHE A 17 -17.58 13.32 -10.47
C PHE A 17 -16.75 13.30 -11.76
N GLY A 18 -17.23 12.68 -12.84
CA GLY A 18 -16.50 12.47 -14.09
C GLY A 18 -15.84 11.10 -14.18
N GLU A 19 -15.36 10.78 -15.37
CA GLU A 19 -14.79 9.51 -15.79
C GLU A 19 -13.47 9.22 -15.07
N LYS A 20 -12.56 10.20 -14.97
CA LYS A 20 -11.25 10.05 -14.30
C LYS A 20 -11.37 9.51 -12.86
N ILE A 21 -12.37 9.98 -12.11
CA ILE A 21 -12.63 9.55 -10.73
C ILE A 21 -13.38 8.21 -10.72
N ALA A 22 -14.30 8.00 -11.66
CA ALA A 22 -15.01 6.73 -11.77
C ALA A 22 -14.09 5.57 -12.13
N LEU A 23 -13.10 5.77 -13.02
CA LEU A 23 -12.07 4.78 -13.36
C LEU A 23 -11.24 4.40 -12.13
N TYR A 24 -10.85 5.38 -11.31
CA TYR A 24 -10.15 5.14 -10.06
C TYR A 24 -10.92 4.22 -9.10
N PHE A 25 -12.20 4.51 -8.91
CA PHE A 25 -13.06 3.68 -8.08
C PHE A 25 -13.32 2.30 -8.67
N ALA A 26 -13.43 2.18 -10.00
CA ALA A 26 -13.55 0.89 -10.68
C ALA A 26 -12.29 0.04 -10.50
N TRP A 27 -11.11 0.63 -10.68
CA TRP A 27 -9.80 -0.02 -10.49
C TRP A 27 -9.62 -0.49 -9.05
N SER A 28 -9.85 0.40 -8.08
CA SER A 28 -9.75 0.06 -6.66
C SER A 28 -10.73 -1.05 -6.27
N GLY A 29 -11.93 -1.07 -6.86
CA GLY A 29 -12.92 -2.12 -6.63
C GLY A 29 -12.47 -3.48 -7.15
N ILE A 30 -11.90 -3.54 -8.36
CA ILE A 30 -11.35 -4.78 -8.93
C ILE A 30 -10.16 -5.28 -8.14
N LEU A 31 -9.27 -4.37 -7.71
CA LEU A 31 -8.14 -4.72 -6.86
C LEU A 31 -8.63 -5.40 -5.57
N ILE A 32 -9.56 -4.78 -4.84
CA ILE A 32 -10.12 -5.36 -3.61
C ILE A 32 -10.82 -6.70 -3.87
N TRP A 33 -11.57 -6.82 -4.96
CA TRP A 33 -12.30 -8.05 -5.28
C TRP A 33 -11.35 -9.22 -5.59
N THR A 34 -10.33 -8.99 -6.42
CA THR A 34 -9.34 -10.02 -6.76
C THR A 34 -8.42 -10.36 -5.57
N LEU A 35 -8.18 -9.43 -4.65
CA LEU A 35 -7.29 -9.61 -3.49
C LEU A 35 -7.83 -10.60 -2.44
N TRP A 36 -9.12 -10.92 -2.46
CA TRP A 36 -9.68 -12.00 -1.63
C TRP A 36 -9.05 -13.37 -1.92
N PHE A 37 -8.70 -13.65 -3.17
CA PHE A 37 -8.07 -14.92 -3.56
C PHE A 37 -6.69 -15.12 -2.91
N PRO A 38 -5.73 -14.19 -3.06
CA PRO A 38 -4.47 -14.21 -2.31
C PRO A 38 -4.63 -14.25 -0.79
N THR A 39 -5.63 -13.55 -0.27
CA THR A 39 -5.87 -13.46 1.17
C THR A 39 -6.24 -14.81 1.76
N LEU A 40 -7.15 -15.54 1.10
CA LEU A 40 -7.54 -16.87 1.54
C LEU A 40 -6.36 -17.84 1.54
N PHE A 41 -5.56 -17.81 0.47
CA PHE A 41 -4.38 -18.67 0.35
C PHE A 41 -3.28 -18.30 1.36
N GLY A 42 -3.06 -17.00 1.59
CA GLY A 42 -2.10 -16.50 2.57
C GLY A 42 -2.46 -16.86 4.01
N ILE A 43 -3.75 -16.76 4.38
CA ILE A 43 -4.25 -17.23 5.68
C ILE A 43 -4.03 -18.74 5.85
N ALA A 44 -4.32 -19.53 4.81
CA ALA A 44 -4.10 -20.98 4.85
C ALA A 44 -2.60 -21.32 5.05
N CYS A 45 -1.71 -20.64 4.33
CA CYS A 45 -0.26 -20.79 4.48
C CYS A 45 0.20 -20.44 5.90
N PHE A 46 -0.32 -19.35 6.47
CA PHE A 46 0.01 -18.93 7.83
C PHE A 46 -0.49 -19.90 8.90
N ILE A 47 -1.73 -20.40 8.79
CA ILE A 47 -2.28 -21.38 9.74
C ILE A 47 -1.45 -22.66 9.72
N TYR A 48 -1.04 -23.12 8.55
CA TYR A 48 -0.18 -24.29 8.42
C TYR A 48 1.22 -24.06 9.03
N GLY A 49 1.85 -22.90 8.77
CA GLY A 49 3.14 -22.55 9.38
C GLY A 49 3.06 -22.45 10.92
N LEU A 50 1.97 -21.88 11.44
CA LEU A 50 1.71 -21.79 12.87
C LEU A 50 1.50 -23.18 13.50
N TYR A 51 0.76 -24.06 12.83
CA TYR A 51 0.58 -25.45 13.28
C TYR A 51 1.91 -26.19 13.41
N LEU A 52 2.76 -26.13 12.39
CA LEU A 52 4.08 -26.77 12.41
C LEU A 52 4.96 -26.21 13.53
N ARG A 53 4.93 -24.89 13.75
CA ARG A 53 5.74 -24.25 14.79
C ARG A 53 5.27 -24.63 16.19
N ILE A 54 3.97 -24.64 16.45
CA ILE A 54 3.41 -25.08 17.75
C ILE A 54 3.72 -26.56 18.01
N ALA A 55 3.60 -27.41 16.99
CA ALA A 55 3.98 -28.81 17.11
C ALA A 55 5.45 -28.94 17.53
N LYS A 56 6.37 -28.24 16.85
CA LYS A 56 7.81 -28.24 17.19
C LYS A 56 8.11 -27.71 18.59
N LEU A 57 7.39 -26.68 19.05
CA LEU A 57 7.51 -26.16 20.42
C LEU A 57 7.04 -27.17 21.45
N ASN A 58 5.92 -27.86 21.22
CA ASN A 58 5.44 -28.91 22.13
C ASN A 58 6.45 -30.05 22.25
N TYR A 59 7.11 -30.44 21.15
CA TYR A 59 8.22 -31.39 21.21
C TYR A 59 9.41 -30.85 22.02
N SER A 60 9.83 -29.61 21.75
CA SER A 60 10.96 -28.98 22.45
C SER A 60 10.70 -28.83 23.96
N LEU A 61 9.48 -28.41 24.34
CA LEU A 61 9.07 -28.28 25.75
C LEU A 61 8.97 -29.63 26.45
N LYS A 62 8.52 -30.68 25.74
CA LYS A 62 8.51 -32.04 26.29
C LYS A 62 9.93 -32.56 26.56
N VAL A 63 10.87 -32.25 25.68
CA VAL A 63 12.29 -32.58 25.85
C VAL A 63 12.92 -31.77 26.98
N SER A 64 12.68 -30.45 27.05
CA SER A 64 13.22 -29.62 28.12
C SER A 64 12.66 -30.01 29.49
N ASN A 65 11.38 -30.38 29.59
CA ASN A 65 10.78 -30.85 30.84
C ASN A 65 11.33 -32.21 31.27
N PHE A 66 11.60 -33.10 30.31
CA PHE A 66 12.31 -34.36 30.58
C PHE A 66 13.75 -34.14 31.09
N PHE A 67 14.45 -33.12 30.57
CA PHE A 67 15.77 -32.74 31.06
C PHE A 67 15.73 -31.94 32.38
N SER A 68 14.71 -31.11 32.61
CA SER A 68 14.58 -30.28 33.81
C SER A 68 14.13 -31.09 35.03
N GLU A 69 13.29 -32.12 34.86
CA GLU A 69 13.00 -33.09 35.94
C GLU A 69 14.28 -33.74 36.48
N ASN A 70 15.32 -33.89 35.65
CA ASN A 70 16.62 -34.43 36.05
C ASN A 70 17.59 -33.39 36.64
N LEU A 71 17.31 -32.08 36.51
CA LEU A 71 18.23 -30.99 36.88
C LEU A 71 17.69 -30.04 37.96
N ASN A 72 16.52 -30.30 38.53
CA ASN A 72 15.89 -29.40 39.50
C ASN A 72 16.63 -29.33 40.85
N ARG A 73 17.59 -28.41 40.94
CA ARG A 73 17.84 -27.63 42.16
C ARG A 73 18.19 -26.18 41.77
N GLN A 74 17.34 -25.24 42.20
CA GLN A 74 17.40 -23.77 42.04
C GLN A 74 16.96 -23.27 40.63
N MET A 75 16.16 -22.23 40.45
CA MET A 75 15.88 -21.04 41.26
C MET A 75 14.57 -20.35 40.79
N ALA A 76 14.05 -19.42 41.59
CA ALA A 76 12.76 -18.74 41.45
C ALA A 76 12.74 -17.56 40.46
N TYR A 77 11.55 -17.29 39.92
CA TYR A 77 11.21 -16.25 38.94
C TYR A 77 10.67 -14.96 39.58
N THR A 78 10.99 -13.78 39.02
CA THR A 78 10.30 -12.51 39.27
C THR A 78 10.06 -11.71 37.98
N THR A 79 8.92 -11.03 37.90
CA THR A 79 8.53 -9.80 37.15
C THR A 79 9.02 -9.48 35.72
N ASP A 80 9.64 -10.42 35.00
CA ASP A 80 10.01 -10.31 33.56
C ASP A 80 9.07 -11.09 32.62
N GLN A 81 8.03 -11.73 33.16
CA GLN A 81 7.20 -12.70 32.44
C GLN A 81 6.37 -12.11 31.28
N SER A 82 5.83 -10.90 31.39
CA SER A 82 4.95 -10.35 30.34
C SER A 82 5.74 -9.91 29.09
N GLN A 83 6.94 -9.35 29.26
CA GLN A 83 7.84 -9.03 28.15
C GLN A 83 8.45 -10.29 27.56
N ALA A 84 8.87 -11.25 28.37
CA ALA A 84 9.38 -12.53 27.88
C ALA A 84 8.33 -13.32 27.09
N LEU A 85 7.07 -13.36 27.55
CA LEU A 85 5.96 -14.01 26.83
C LEU A 85 5.63 -13.30 25.51
N LEU A 86 5.69 -11.97 25.48
CA LEU A 86 5.52 -11.20 24.25
C LEU A 86 6.66 -11.45 23.27
N GLU A 87 7.91 -11.50 23.72
CA GLU A 87 9.06 -11.80 22.86
C GLU A 87 9.06 -13.24 22.36
N GLU A 88 8.67 -14.20 23.20
CA GLU A 88 8.55 -15.60 22.83
C GLU A 88 7.43 -15.79 21.81
N SER A 89 6.23 -15.27 22.08
CA SER A 89 5.10 -15.34 21.14
C SER A 89 5.38 -14.63 19.82
N LEU A 90 6.02 -13.47 19.85
CA LEU A 90 6.42 -12.73 18.65
C LEU A 90 7.54 -13.48 17.89
N GLY A 91 8.43 -14.17 18.60
CA GLY A 91 9.42 -15.09 18.02
C GLY A 91 8.79 -16.30 17.32
N VAL A 92 7.72 -16.87 17.91
CA VAL A 92 6.93 -17.94 17.29
C VAL A 92 6.26 -17.45 16.00
N ILE A 93 5.64 -16.26 16.04
CA ILE A 93 4.99 -15.66 14.87
C ILE A 93 6.02 -15.35 13.77
N LYS A 94 7.17 -14.77 14.13
CA LYS A 94 8.27 -14.49 13.18
C LYS A 94 8.74 -15.74 12.47
N LYS A 95 8.95 -16.84 13.21
CA LYS A 95 9.40 -18.13 12.65
C LYS A 95 8.28 -18.91 11.96
N ALA A 96 7.01 -18.51 12.09
CA ALA A 96 5.89 -19.16 11.40
C ALA A 96 5.71 -18.71 9.95
N PHE A 97 6.26 -17.54 9.58
CA PHE A 97 6.24 -17.06 8.19
C PHE A 97 7.21 -17.80 7.28
N ASP A 98 8.22 -18.43 7.87
CA ASP A 98 9.20 -19.22 7.16
C ASP A 98 8.79 -20.70 7.19
N ASN A 99 7.94 -21.07 6.23
CA ASN A 99 7.53 -22.47 6.03
C ASN A 99 7.69 -22.96 4.57
N GLN A 100 7.87 -24.27 4.36
CA GLN A 100 8.12 -24.90 3.04
C GLN A 100 7.04 -24.61 1.97
N ILE A 101 5.85 -24.14 2.38
CA ILE A 101 4.75 -23.75 1.48
C ILE A 101 4.91 -22.31 0.95
N THR A 102 5.69 -21.47 1.61
CA THR A 102 5.87 -20.05 1.30
C THR A 102 6.41 -19.77 -0.11
N PRO A 103 7.34 -20.58 -0.66
CA PRO A 103 7.74 -20.47 -2.06
C PRO A 103 6.56 -20.66 -3.03
N PHE A 104 5.69 -21.64 -2.78
CA PHE A 104 4.48 -21.85 -3.59
C PHE A 104 3.50 -20.68 -3.48
N PHE A 105 3.36 -20.08 -2.29
CA PHE A 105 2.59 -18.86 -2.10
C PHE A 105 3.13 -17.70 -2.96
N SER A 106 4.45 -17.53 -3.03
CA SER A 106 5.06 -16.49 -3.86
C SER A 106 4.72 -16.63 -5.35
N LEU A 107 4.67 -17.88 -5.85
CA LEU A 107 4.24 -18.18 -7.22
C LEU A 107 2.76 -17.85 -7.44
N VAL A 108 1.91 -18.19 -6.47
CA VAL A 108 0.48 -17.84 -6.51
C VAL A 108 0.27 -16.33 -6.55
N ILE A 109 1.06 -15.53 -5.82
CA ILE A 109 0.99 -14.07 -5.89
C ILE A 109 1.44 -13.55 -7.26
N CYS A 110 2.50 -14.10 -7.85
CA CYS A 110 2.94 -13.73 -9.19
C CYS A 110 1.86 -14.00 -10.26
N LEU A 111 1.23 -15.19 -10.19
CA LEU A 111 0.12 -15.55 -11.08
C LEU A 111 -1.14 -14.70 -10.83
N TRP A 112 -1.44 -14.40 -9.57
CA TRP A 112 -2.53 -13.50 -9.24
C TRP A 112 -2.30 -12.10 -9.82
N GLY A 113 -1.06 -11.58 -9.75
CA GLY A 113 -0.71 -10.28 -10.29
C GLY A 113 -0.98 -10.18 -11.79
N THR A 114 -0.65 -11.22 -12.57
CA THR A 114 -0.93 -11.25 -14.01
C THR A 114 -2.43 -11.35 -14.29
N VAL A 115 -3.15 -12.22 -13.58
CA VAL A 115 -4.62 -12.35 -13.69
C VAL A 115 -5.31 -11.02 -13.36
N PHE A 116 -4.87 -10.33 -12.32
CA PHE A 116 -5.39 -9.02 -11.93
C PHE A 116 -5.23 -7.99 -13.06
N LEU A 117 -4.05 -7.89 -13.68
CA LEU A 117 -3.84 -6.94 -14.77
C LEU A 117 -4.67 -7.26 -16.00
N GLU A 118 -4.80 -8.53 -16.38
CA GLU A 118 -5.61 -8.92 -17.53
C GLU A 118 -7.11 -8.69 -17.29
N LEU A 119 -7.59 -8.94 -16.06
CA LEU A 119 -8.96 -8.61 -15.66
C LEU A 119 -9.19 -7.09 -15.70
N TRP A 120 -8.21 -6.30 -15.26
CA TRP A 120 -8.30 -4.85 -15.30
C TRP A 120 -8.28 -4.31 -16.74
N LYS A 121 -7.38 -4.77 -17.61
CA LYS A 121 -7.34 -4.38 -19.04
C LYS A 121 -8.68 -4.61 -19.72
N ARG A 122 -9.26 -5.81 -19.53
CA ARG A 122 -10.59 -6.16 -20.04
C ARG A 122 -11.69 -5.23 -19.51
N LYS A 123 -11.66 -4.94 -18.20
CA LYS A 123 -12.66 -4.03 -17.63
C LYS A 123 -12.47 -2.60 -18.12
N SER A 124 -11.24 -2.12 -18.21
CA SER A 124 -10.91 -0.78 -18.68
C SER A 124 -11.44 -0.56 -20.10
N ALA A 125 -11.18 -1.51 -21.01
CA ALA A 125 -11.72 -1.45 -22.38
C ALA A 125 -13.26 -1.45 -22.41
N THR A 126 -13.90 -2.27 -21.57
CA THR A 126 -15.37 -2.29 -21.46
C THR A 126 -15.92 -0.95 -20.97
N LEU A 127 -15.28 -0.34 -19.96
CA LEU A 127 -15.69 0.95 -19.42
C LEU A 127 -15.43 2.10 -20.41
N ALA A 128 -14.30 2.08 -21.12
CA ALA A 128 -13.99 3.07 -22.14
C ALA A 128 -15.04 3.08 -23.26
N TYR A 129 -15.48 1.89 -23.68
CA TYR A 129 -16.56 1.72 -24.65
C TYR A 129 -17.93 2.15 -24.09
N GLU A 130 -18.31 1.66 -22.90
CA GLU A 130 -19.59 2.04 -22.25
C GLU A 130 -19.70 3.55 -21.97
N TRP A 131 -18.56 4.23 -21.81
CA TRP A 131 -18.51 5.64 -21.47
C TRP A 131 -18.21 6.54 -22.68
N ASP A 132 -18.03 5.96 -23.85
CA ASP A 132 -17.76 6.67 -25.12
C ASP A 132 -16.53 7.59 -25.02
N VAL A 133 -15.44 7.09 -24.41
CA VAL A 133 -14.19 7.83 -24.18
C VAL A 133 -12.97 7.21 -24.85
N ASP A 134 -13.16 6.21 -25.71
CA ASP A 134 -12.07 5.42 -26.31
C ASP A 134 -11.20 6.19 -27.32
N ASN A 135 -11.63 7.36 -27.80
CA ASN A 135 -10.85 8.19 -28.72
C ASN A 135 -10.48 9.56 -28.13
N PHE A 136 -10.64 9.72 -26.81
CA PHE A 136 -10.50 11.02 -26.15
C PHE A 136 -9.09 11.61 -26.32
N GLU A 137 -8.03 10.84 -26.10
CA GLU A 137 -6.65 11.34 -26.13
C GLU A 137 -6.25 11.87 -27.51
N SER A 138 -6.74 11.25 -28.58
CA SER A 138 -6.46 11.70 -29.96
C SER A 138 -7.07 13.06 -30.30
N SER A 139 -8.12 13.46 -29.58
CA SER A 139 -8.89 14.69 -29.78
C SER A 139 -8.68 15.72 -28.66
N GLU A 140 -7.72 15.47 -27.77
CA GLU A 140 -7.42 16.36 -26.67
C GLU A 140 -6.82 17.70 -27.17
N LEU A 141 -7.25 18.80 -26.56
CA LEU A 141 -6.74 20.13 -26.89
C LEU A 141 -5.33 20.34 -26.32
N ASP A 142 -4.54 21.12 -27.05
CA ASP A 142 -3.22 21.55 -26.59
C ASP A 142 -3.33 22.38 -25.30
N ARG A 143 -2.39 22.18 -24.38
CA ARG A 143 -2.35 22.94 -23.13
C ARG A 143 -2.12 24.43 -23.41
N PRO A 144 -2.72 25.36 -22.65
CA PRO A 144 -2.45 26.78 -22.79
C PRO A 144 -0.98 27.17 -22.59
N GLU A 145 -0.23 26.37 -21.82
CA GLU A 145 1.18 26.56 -21.54
C GLU A 145 2.11 25.95 -22.61
N PHE A 146 1.58 25.19 -23.56
CA PHE A 146 2.36 24.51 -24.58
C PHE A 146 2.93 25.53 -25.57
N ILE A 147 4.23 25.42 -25.83
CA ILE A 147 4.94 26.28 -26.79
C ILE A 147 5.38 25.41 -27.98
N GLY A 148 5.02 25.77 -29.21
CA GLY A 148 5.37 24.97 -30.41
C GLY A 148 6.86 24.92 -30.78
N THR A 149 7.73 25.57 -30.00
CA THR A 149 9.19 25.60 -30.23
C THR A 149 9.92 24.71 -29.24
N HIS A 150 11.11 24.22 -29.60
CA HIS A 150 11.94 23.46 -28.68
C HIS A 150 12.44 24.35 -27.52
N VAL A 151 11.93 24.12 -26.32
CA VAL A 151 12.32 24.83 -25.09
C VAL A 151 13.26 23.93 -24.28
N LYS A 152 14.37 24.47 -23.76
CA LYS A 152 15.22 23.75 -22.81
C LYS A 152 14.46 23.56 -21.48
N PRO A 153 14.39 22.34 -20.92
CA PRO A 153 13.67 22.11 -19.68
C PRO A 153 14.35 22.86 -18.53
N VAL A 154 13.59 23.74 -17.86
CA VAL A 154 14.05 24.53 -16.70
C VAL A 154 14.12 23.70 -15.42
N SER A 155 13.31 22.65 -15.33
CA SER A 155 13.21 21.76 -14.17
C SER A 155 12.90 20.33 -14.62
N PHE A 156 13.08 19.36 -13.70
CA PHE A 156 12.78 17.95 -13.96
C PHE A 156 11.30 17.72 -14.38
N VAL A 157 10.40 18.62 -13.98
CA VAL A 157 8.96 18.54 -14.29
C VAL A 157 8.57 19.40 -15.48
N SER A 158 9.27 20.49 -15.78
CA SER A 158 8.88 21.47 -16.81
C SER A 158 9.32 21.07 -18.22
N TRP A 159 9.00 19.86 -18.62
CA TRP A 159 9.07 19.43 -20.01
C TRP A 159 7.84 19.95 -20.75
N ASN A 160 8.05 20.40 -21.98
CA ASN A 160 7.04 21.06 -22.80
C ASN A 160 6.13 20.02 -23.49
N HIS A 161 5.24 19.41 -22.70
CA HIS A 161 4.25 18.43 -23.15
C HIS A 161 3.07 19.12 -23.86
N ARG A 162 2.55 18.48 -24.90
CA ARG A 162 1.50 19.06 -25.76
C ARG A 162 0.14 19.01 -25.10
N THR A 163 -0.26 17.84 -24.61
CA THR A 163 -1.57 17.59 -23.99
C THR A 163 -1.46 17.47 -22.46
N GLN A 164 -2.59 17.60 -21.75
CA GLN A 164 -2.59 17.46 -20.29
C GLN A 164 -2.34 16.00 -19.88
N THR A 165 -2.82 15.04 -20.68
CA THR A 165 -2.56 13.61 -20.47
C THR A 165 -1.07 13.28 -20.53
N GLU A 166 -0.34 13.73 -21.57
CA GLU A 166 1.11 13.52 -21.68
C GLU A 166 1.88 14.11 -20.50
N TYR A 167 1.48 15.31 -20.04
CA TYR A 167 2.07 15.95 -18.88
C TYR A 167 1.83 15.15 -17.59
N ASP A 168 0.57 14.76 -17.34
CA ASP A 168 0.17 13.97 -16.17
C ASP A 168 0.92 12.63 -16.16
N ASP A 169 1.06 11.97 -17.30
CA ASP A 169 1.74 10.69 -17.47
C ASP A 169 3.24 10.76 -17.19
N ALA A 170 3.93 11.77 -17.75
CA ALA A 170 5.33 11.99 -17.47
C ALA A 170 5.58 12.35 -15.99
N LEU A 171 4.65 13.11 -15.38
CA LEU A 171 4.70 13.44 -13.96
C LEU A 171 4.51 12.20 -13.08
N ILE A 172 3.57 11.31 -13.43
CA ILE A 172 3.31 10.04 -12.73
C ILE A 172 4.58 9.19 -12.67
N ILE A 173 5.26 8.97 -13.80
CA ILE A 173 6.48 8.15 -13.86
C ILE A 173 7.58 8.72 -12.97
N LYS A 174 7.80 10.04 -13.05
CA LYS A 174 8.85 10.74 -12.28
C LYS A 174 8.61 10.68 -10.78
N LEU A 175 7.38 10.95 -10.35
CA LEU A 175 6.99 10.87 -8.94
C LEU A 175 7.04 9.44 -8.43
N PHE A 176 6.56 8.49 -9.23
CA PHE A 176 6.61 7.07 -8.87
C PHE A 176 8.05 6.58 -8.72
N ALA A 177 8.96 6.90 -9.64
CA ALA A 177 10.36 6.47 -9.54
C ALA A 177 11.02 6.95 -8.24
N PHE A 178 10.80 8.21 -7.87
CA PHE A 178 11.31 8.76 -6.60
C PHE A 178 10.69 8.06 -5.39
N GLN A 179 9.36 7.86 -5.40
CA GLN A 179 8.67 7.22 -4.29
C GLN A 179 8.97 5.73 -4.18
N PHE A 180 9.19 5.04 -5.30
CA PHE A 180 9.61 3.65 -5.38
C PHE A 180 10.97 3.47 -4.69
N ALA A 181 11.97 4.26 -5.10
CA ALA A 181 13.29 4.22 -4.47
C ALA A 181 13.20 4.49 -2.96
N ASN A 182 12.51 5.56 -2.56
CA ASN A 182 12.37 5.91 -1.14
C ASN A 182 11.59 4.87 -0.31
N SER A 183 10.67 4.14 -0.93
CA SER A 183 9.82 3.17 -0.21
C SER A 183 10.45 1.79 -0.10
N TYR A 184 11.19 1.35 -1.14
CA TYR A 184 11.71 0.00 -1.22
C TYR A 184 13.22 -0.12 -1.00
N ALA A 185 14.01 0.97 -1.08
CA ALA A 185 15.46 0.89 -0.94
C ALA A 185 15.92 0.21 0.36
N SER A 186 15.26 0.51 1.49
CA SER A 186 15.59 -0.13 2.77
C SER A 186 15.26 -1.64 2.78
N LEU A 187 14.18 -2.05 2.12
CA LEU A 187 13.82 -3.46 2.00
C LEU A 187 14.76 -4.21 1.05
N PHE A 188 15.13 -3.59 -0.08
CA PHE A 188 16.12 -4.14 -1.01
C PHE A 188 17.48 -4.33 -0.34
N TYR A 189 17.91 -3.36 0.50
CA TYR A 189 19.12 -3.48 1.31
C TYR A 189 19.05 -4.69 2.25
N ILE A 190 17.97 -4.82 3.03
CA ILE A 190 17.80 -5.94 3.98
C ILE A 190 17.74 -7.29 3.26
N ALA A 191 17.03 -7.34 2.13
CA ALA A 191 16.82 -8.57 1.37
C ALA A 191 18.10 -9.11 0.73
N PHE A 192 18.89 -8.24 0.07
CA PHE A 192 19.95 -8.68 -0.85
C PHE A 192 21.36 -8.29 -0.41
N PHE A 193 21.55 -7.17 0.29
CA PHE A 193 22.88 -6.66 0.60
C PHE A 193 23.34 -7.01 2.02
N ARG A 194 22.40 -7.02 2.98
CA ARG A 194 22.70 -7.24 4.39
C ARG A 194 23.29 -8.63 4.69
N GLY A 195 22.67 -9.70 4.17
CA GLY A 195 23.18 -11.07 4.38
C GLY A 195 24.51 -11.35 3.67
N VAL A 196 24.68 -10.84 2.44
CA VAL A 196 25.85 -11.09 1.60
C VAL A 196 27.12 -10.41 2.15
N SER A 197 26.97 -9.25 2.80
CA SER A 197 28.12 -8.55 3.41
C SER A 197 28.80 -9.33 4.54
N SER A 198 28.12 -10.30 5.15
CA SER A 198 28.72 -11.14 6.21
C SER A 198 29.62 -12.25 5.65
N ILE A 199 29.44 -12.64 4.39
CA ILE A 199 30.14 -13.79 3.77
C ILE A 199 31.33 -13.35 2.92
N THR A 200 31.29 -12.13 2.37
CA THR A 200 32.21 -11.70 1.29
C THR A 200 33.34 -10.76 1.76
N TYR A 201 33.19 -10.09 2.91
CA TYR A 201 34.14 -9.08 3.36
C TYR A 201 34.52 -9.29 4.83
N ASP A 202 35.70 -9.86 5.07
CA ASP A 202 36.31 -9.89 6.41
C ASP A 202 36.59 -8.46 6.96
N ASN A 203 36.61 -7.45 6.08
CA ASN A 203 36.88 -6.04 6.39
C ASN A 203 35.63 -5.17 6.53
N GLY A 204 34.47 -5.75 6.86
CA GLY A 204 33.21 -5.01 7.06
C GLY A 204 32.60 -4.45 5.78
N ILE A 205 31.49 -3.70 5.92
CA ILE A 205 30.73 -3.13 4.79
C ILE A 205 31.65 -2.23 3.94
N PHE A 206 31.77 -2.53 2.65
CA PHE A 206 32.63 -1.81 1.68
C PHE A 206 34.11 -1.67 2.10
N GLY A 207 34.62 -2.53 2.98
CA GLY A 207 36.02 -2.48 3.42
C GLY A 207 36.33 -1.37 4.45
N ILE A 208 35.31 -0.85 5.15
CA ILE A 208 35.44 0.25 6.13
C ILE A 208 36.01 -0.24 7.49
N GLY A 209 36.18 -1.55 7.67
CA GLY A 209 36.78 -2.19 8.85
C GLY A 209 35.86 -3.19 9.53
N SER A 210 36.43 -4.16 10.25
CA SER A 210 35.73 -5.28 10.90
C SER A 210 34.67 -4.86 11.94
N ASN A 211 34.73 -3.63 12.44
CA ASN A 211 33.77 -3.09 13.41
C ASN A 211 32.43 -2.68 12.78
N TYR A 212 32.37 -2.59 11.44
CA TYR A 212 31.20 -2.15 10.68
C TYR A 212 30.62 -3.32 9.89
N GLN A 213 30.20 -4.36 10.59
CA GLN A 213 29.53 -5.52 10.01
C GLN A 213 28.05 -5.54 10.41
N ASP A 214 27.15 -5.57 9.42
CA ASP A 214 25.72 -5.68 9.64
C ASP A 214 25.29 -7.14 9.39
N ALA A 215 25.40 -7.97 10.43
CA ALA A 215 25.07 -9.39 10.36
C ALA A 215 23.59 -9.64 10.72
N CYS A 216 23.00 -10.65 10.09
CA CYS A 216 21.62 -11.05 10.36
C CYS A 216 21.53 -12.03 11.54
N GLY A 217 21.42 -11.50 12.76
CA GLY A 217 21.10 -12.29 13.96
C GLY A 217 22.01 -13.53 14.19
N THR A 218 21.60 -14.44 15.07
CA THR A 218 22.36 -15.64 15.42
C THR A 218 22.27 -16.76 14.39
N ASP A 219 21.23 -16.72 13.55
CA ASP A 219 20.88 -17.81 12.63
C ASP A 219 21.19 -17.44 11.16
N ASN A 220 21.92 -16.34 10.89
CA ASN A 220 22.17 -15.73 9.55
C ASN A 220 20.93 -15.43 8.68
N ASN A 221 19.74 -15.73 9.19
CA ASN A 221 18.46 -15.61 8.49
C ASN A 221 17.87 -14.19 8.61
N CYS A 222 17.92 -13.42 7.53
CA CYS A 222 17.37 -12.05 7.47
C CYS A 222 15.84 -11.99 7.23
N MET A 223 15.20 -13.12 6.86
CA MET A 223 13.80 -13.16 6.40
C MET A 223 12.80 -12.65 7.44
N ALA A 224 12.98 -12.98 8.71
CA ALA A 224 12.11 -12.52 9.79
C ALA A 224 12.19 -11.00 10.04
N MET A 225 13.36 -10.39 9.79
CA MET A 225 13.49 -8.93 9.88
C MET A 225 12.83 -8.25 8.68
N LEU A 226 12.99 -8.83 7.48
CA LEU A 226 12.38 -8.34 6.26
C LEU A 226 10.85 -8.33 6.38
N SER A 227 10.25 -9.44 6.82
CA SER A 227 8.79 -9.55 6.96
C SER A 227 8.20 -8.52 7.93
N PHE A 228 8.89 -8.28 9.05
CA PHE A 228 8.49 -7.27 10.03
C PHE A 228 8.63 -5.85 9.50
N GLN A 229 9.71 -5.57 8.76
CA GLN A 229 9.91 -4.28 8.12
C GLN A 229 8.83 -4.01 7.05
N VAL A 230 8.48 -5.01 6.24
CA VAL A 230 7.37 -4.92 5.28
C VAL A 230 6.06 -4.61 6.01
N LEU A 231 5.74 -5.34 7.08
CA LEU A 231 4.54 -5.10 7.88
C LEU A 231 4.48 -3.68 8.44
N ILE A 232 5.58 -3.20 9.06
CA ILE A 232 5.65 -1.84 9.59
C ILE A 232 5.46 -0.81 8.49
N LEU A 233 6.19 -0.93 7.37
CA LEU A 233 6.11 0.05 6.29
C LEU A 233 4.72 0.07 5.65
N MET A 234 4.08 -1.09 5.52
CA MET A 234 2.73 -1.19 4.97
C MET A 234 1.67 -0.56 5.86
N LEU A 235 1.82 -0.65 7.19
CA LEU A 235 0.94 0.01 8.16
C LEU A 235 1.26 1.50 8.34
N ALA A 236 2.54 1.87 8.34
CA ALA A 236 2.99 3.21 8.68
C ALA A 236 2.88 4.20 7.51
N LYS A 237 3.17 3.78 6.26
CA LYS A 237 3.16 4.70 5.11
C LYS A 237 1.80 5.35 4.82
N PRO A 238 0.66 4.67 4.99
CA PRO A 238 -0.66 5.31 4.85
C PRO A 238 -0.96 6.37 5.92
N LEU A 239 -0.33 6.29 7.11
CA LEU A 239 -0.73 7.10 8.27
C LEU A 239 -0.61 8.62 8.06
N PRO A 240 0.49 9.18 7.52
CA PRO A 240 0.59 10.62 7.32
C PRO A 240 -0.53 11.18 6.45
N LYS A 241 -0.90 10.44 5.39
CA LYS A 241 -1.98 10.84 4.48
C LYS A 241 -3.34 10.71 5.15
N PHE A 242 -3.59 9.62 5.87
CA PHE A 242 -4.78 9.47 6.72
C PHE A 242 -4.94 10.63 7.72
N LEU A 243 -3.86 11.02 8.41
CA LEU A 243 -3.88 12.14 9.36
C LEU A 243 -4.21 13.46 8.64
N LYS A 244 -3.56 13.73 7.51
CA LYS A 244 -3.80 14.94 6.71
C LYS A 244 -5.24 15.01 6.21
N ASP A 245 -5.78 13.89 5.74
CA ASP A 245 -7.01 13.85 4.97
C ASP A 245 -8.27 13.65 5.81
N ILE A 246 -8.13 13.08 7.02
CA ILE A 246 -9.23 12.84 7.95
C ILE A 246 -9.15 13.76 9.15
N VAL A 247 -8.01 13.73 9.85
CA VAL A 247 -7.89 14.35 11.19
C VAL A 247 -7.89 15.87 11.07
N ILE A 248 -7.13 16.44 10.13
CA ILE A 248 -7.06 17.90 9.94
C ILE A 248 -8.43 18.51 9.57
N PRO A 249 -9.17 18.04 8.54
CA PRO A 249 -10.48 18.62 8.22
C PRO A 249 -11.51 18.38 9.34
N GLY A 250 -11.44 17.24 10.03
CA GLY A 250 -12.26 16.96 11.21
C GLY A 250 -12.04 17.98 12.33
N LEU A 251 -10.79 18.24 12.69
CA LEU A 251 -10.41 19.24 13.68
C LEU A 251 -10.82 20.65 13.25
N LYS A 252 -10.54 21.05 12.00
CA LYS A 252 -10.98 22.36 11.46
C LYS A 252 -12.49 22.53 11.57
N LYS A 253 -13.27 21.50 11.27
CA LYS A 253 -14.74 21.52 11.40
C LYS A 253 -15.19 21.69 12.86
N ILE A 254 -14.60 20.94 13.79
CA ILE A 254 -14.89 21.06 15.23
C ILE A 254 -14.54 22.46 15.75
N TRP A 255 -13.38 22.99 15.37
CA TRP A 255 -12.91 24.32 15.74
C TRP A 255 -13.83 25.43 15.21
N ARG A 256 -14.25 25.34 13.93
CA ARG A 256 -15.20 26.29 13.34
C ARG A 256 -16.55 26.24 14.05
N LYS A 257 -17.07 25.04 14.37
CA LYS A 257 -18.35 24.88 15.09
C LYS A 257 -18.28 25.49 16.50
N ARG A 258 -17.17 25.29 17.24
CA ARG A 258 -16.96 25.91 18.55
C ARG A 258 -16.87 27.44 18.48
N LYS A 259 -16.21 27.99 17.45
CA LYS A 259 -16.12 29.45 17.24
C LYS A 259 -17.47 30.06 16.82
N PHE A 260 -18.28 29.32 16.05
CA PHE A 260 -19.61 29.73 15.59
C PHE A 260 -20.69 29.66 16.69
N CYS A 261 -20.73 28.58 17.50
CA CYS A 261 -21.63 28.47 18.66
C CYS A 261 -21.37 29.54 19.75
N ARG A 262 -20.18 30.16 19.76
CA ARG A 262 -19.89 31.32 20.62
C ARG A 262 -20.49 32.63 20.09
N LYS A 263 -20.87 32.68 18.81
CA LYS A 263 -21.45 33.85 18.12
C LYS A 263 -22.97 33.78 17.93
N THR A 264 -23.55 32.59 17.78
CA THR A 264 -25.00 32.38 17.54
C THR A 264 -25.67 31.72 18.75
N LYS A 265 -26.09 32.54 19.73
CA LYS A 265 -27.15 32.20 20.68
C LYS A 265 -28.53 32.69 20.21
N VAL A 266 -28.59 33.31 19.03
CA VAL A 266 -29.78 33.92 18.42
C VAL A 266 -29.95 33.26 17.05
N ASP A 267 -31.22 32.98 16.71
CA ASP A 267 -31.72 32.36 15.48
C ASP A 267 -31.69 30.82 15.41
N SER A 268 -32.64 30.25 16.15
CA SER A 268 -33.13 28.89 15.94
C SER A 268 -34.43 28.95 15.16
N GLY A 269 -34.41 28.60 13.86
CA GLY A 269 -35.66 28.25 13.15
C GLY A 269 -35.83 28.65 11.69
N GLN A 270 -34.78 28.90 10.89
CA GLN A 270 -34.95 29.13 9.44
C GLN A 270 -34.37 28.03 8.56
N ASN A 271 -35.09 27.72 7.49
CA ASN A 271 -34.63 26.89 6.38
C ASN A 271 -33.29 27.44 5.88
N VAL A 272 -32.26 26.58 5.81
CA VAL A 272 -30.91 26.95 5.36
C VAL A 272 -31.03 27.68 4.03
N THR A 273 -30.67 28.97 4.00
CA THR A 273 -30.70 29.76 2.77
C THR A 273 -29.71 29.18 1.76
N LEU A 274 -30.02 29.26 0.47
CA LEU A 274 -29.09 28.82 -0.59
C LEU A 274 -27.71 29.48 -0.42
N THR A 275 -27.71 30.74 -0.01
CA THR A 275 -26.50 31.52 0.28
C THR A 275 -25.65 30.91 1.39
N GLU A 276 -26.26 30.49 2.50
CA GLU A 276 -25.56 29.77 3.57
C GLU A 276 -24.97 28.44 3.11
N PHE A 277 -25.71 27.71 2.26
CA PHE A 277 -25.22 26.47 1.68
C PHE A 277 -23.98 26.71 0.81
N ILE A 278 -24.02 27.70 -0.08
CA ILE A 278 -22.91 28.04 -0.98
C ILE A 278 -21.68 28.48 -0.17
N VAL A 279 -21.85 29.35 0.82
CA VAL A 279 -20.75 29.80 1.69
C VAL A 279 -20.11 28.62 2.41
N ARG A 280 -20.92 27.67 2.90
CA ARG A 280 -20.41 26.47 3.57
C ARG A 280 -19.62 25.56 2.63
N GLU A 281 -20.07 25.40 1.38
CA GLU A 281 -19.36 24.62 0.37
C GLU A 281 -18.05 25.30 -0.06
N HIS A 282 -18.06 26.62 -0.22
CA HIS A 282 -16.86 27.38 -0.59
C HIS A 282 -15.77 27.35 0.49
N GLN A 283 -16.15 27.17 1.76
CA GLN A 283 -15.21 27.06 2.88
C GLN A 283 -14.50 25.70 2.98
N LYS A 284 -14.88 24.71 2.16
CA LYS A 284 -14.20 23.41 2.11
C LYS A 284 -12.86 23.56 1.37
N PRO A 285 -11.82 22.82 1.78
CA PRO A 285 -10.56 22.78 1.05
C PRO A 285 -10.75 22.19 -0.35
N ASP A 286 -9.85 22.59 -1.25
CA ASP A 286 -9.72 21.98 -2.57
C ASP A 286 -9.07 20.61 -2.51
N LEU A 287 -9.56 19.72 -3.37
CA LEU A 287 -9.13 18.32 -3.41
C LEU A 287 -7.75 18.15 -4.08
N GLY A 288 -7.33 19.11 -4.93
CA GLY A 288 -6.11 19.00 -5.73
C GLY A 288 -6.16 17.82 -6.71
N ASP A 289 -4.99 17.32 -7.13
CA ASP A 289 -4.87 16.12 -7.96
C ASP A 289 -5.06 14.86 -7.11
N PHE A 290 -6.33 14.59 -6.80
CA PHE A 290 -6.79 13.43 -6.03
C PHE A 290 -6.21 12.12 -6.57
N THR A 291 -6.46 11.82 -7.85
CA THR A 291 -6.14 10.52 -8.44
C THR A 291 -4.66 10.20 -8.37
N LEU A 292 -3.78 11.18 -8.60
CA LEU A 292 -2.33 11.01 -8.54
C LEU A 292 -1.89 10.50 -7.15
N GLY A 293 -2.31 11.18 -6.09
CA GLY A 293 -1.97 10.79 -4.72
C GLY A 293 -2.63 9.49 -4.27
N GLU A 294 -3.83 9.19 -4.77
CA GLU A 294 -4.55 7.95 -4.43
C GLU A 294 -4.00 6.70 -5.12
N TYR A 295 -3.69 6.79 -6.42
CA TYR A 295 -3.05 5.70 -7.13
C TYR A 295 -1.67 5.42 -6.58
N THR A 296 -0.87 6.46 -6.33
CA THR A 296 0.51 6.25 -5.85
C THR A 296 0.54 5.44 -4.55
N GLU A 297 -0.30 5.79 -3.58
CA GLU A 297 -0.37 5.05 -2.32
C GLU A 297 -0.78 3.58 -2.54
N LYS A 298 -1.82 3.33 -3.34
CA LYS A 298 -2.32 1.98 -3.57
C LYS A 298 -1.34 1.13 -4.37
N VAL A 299 -0.67 1.71 -5.36
CA VAL A 299 0.34 1.04 -6.17
C VAL A 299 1.59 0.73 -5.34
N ILE A 300 1.97 1.60 -4.40
CA ILE A 300 3.08 1.30 -3.46
C ILE A 300 2.71 0.15 -2.52
N VAL A 301 1.47 0.11 -2.00
CA VAL A 301 0.99 -1.03 -1.19
C VAL A 301 0.95 -2.31 -2.02
N TYR A 302 0.46 -2.24 -3.26
CA TYR A 302 0.49 -3.35 -4.20
C TYR A 302 1.92 -3.86 -4.46
N GLY A 303 2.90 -2.96 -4.60
CA GLY A 303 4.30 -3.34 -4.77
C GLY A 303 4.89 -4.07 -3.56
N PHE A 304 4.47 -3.76 -2.32
CA PHE A 304 4.89 -4.56 -1.15
C PHE A 304 4.37 -6.00 -1.24
N LEU A 305 3.15 -6.21 -1.77
CA LEU A 305 2.61 -7.54 -2.00
C LEU A 305 3.39 -8.29 -3.08
N MET A 306 3.68 -7.63 -4.20
CA MET A 306 4.30 -8.27 -5.36
C MET A 306 5.80 -8.53 -5.17
N LEU A 307 6.56 -7.57 -4.62
CA LEU A 307 8.03 -7.67 -4.51
C LEU A 307 8.50 -8.59 -3.39
N PHE A 308 7.73 -8.68 -2.29
CA PHE A 308 8.12 -9.35 -1.06
C PHE A 308 7.15 -10.47 -0.64
N ALA A 309 6.44 -11.07 -1.60
CA ALA A 309 5.44 -12.12 -1.37
C ALA A 309 6.00 -13.32 -0.59
N ALA A 310 7.23 -13.74 -0.91
CA ALA A 310 7.92 -14.84 -0.24
C ALA A 310 8.27 -14.56 1.23
N SER A 311 8.24 -13.31 1.68
CA SER A 311 8.61 -12.95 3.06
C SER A 311 7.43 -12.92 4.03
N PHE A 312 6.23 -12.56 3.55
CA PHE A 312 5.09 -12.29 4.41
C PHE A 312 3.76 -12.78 3.81
N PRO A 313 3.35 -14.03 4.09
CA PRO A 313 2.10 -14.61 3.57
C PRO A 313 0.82 -13.89 4.00
N LEU A 314 0.84 -13.17 5.12
CA LEU A 314 -0.32 -12.42 5.63
C LEU A 314 -0.43 -11.01 5.03
N ALA A 315 0.50 -10.60 4.15
CA ALA A 315 0.46 -9.29 3.51
C ALA A 315 -0.86 -9.01 2.78
N PRO A 316 -1.43 -9.94 1.98
CA PRO A 316 -2.67 -9.66 1.27
C PRO A 316 -3.85 -9.37 2.19
N LEU A 317 -3.92 -10.01 3.38
CA LEU A 317 -4.95 -9.73 4.36
C LEU A 317 -4.86 -8.29 4.86
N VAL A 318 -3.67 -7.85 5.22
CA VAL A 318 -3.45 -6.49 5.74
C VAL A 318 -3.74 -5.46 4.63
N ALA A 319 -3.31 -5.72 3.40
CA ALA A 319 -3.61 -4.85 2.25
C ALA A 319 -5.12 -4.80 1.94
N LEU A 320 -5.83 -5.93 2.05
CA LEU A 320 -7.29 -6.00 1.86
C LEU A 320 -8.00 -5.11 2.88
N LEU A 321 -7.60 -5.17 4.15
CA LEU A 321 -8.17 -4.32 5.20
C LEU A 321 -7.88 -2.83 4.94
N ILE A 322 -6.63 -2.48 4.61
CA ILE A 322 -6.23 -1.11 4.28
C ILE A 322 -7.07 -0.59 3.11
N HIS A 323 -7.08 -1.28 1.97
CA HIS A 323 -7.80 -0.84 0.77
C HIS A 323 -9.32 -0.79 0.97
N ALA A 324 -9.91 -1.73 1.72
CA ALA A 324 -11.34 -1.73 2.00
C ALA A 324 -11.77 -0.53 2.86
N ILE A 325 -10.95 -0.15 3.85
CA ILE A 325 -11.18 1.05 4.67
C ILE A 325 -10.98 2.29 3.81
N ASP A 326 -9.87 2.34 3.07
CA ASP A 326 -9.43 3.49 2.30
C ASP A 326 -10.44 3.88 1.21
N MET A 327 -10.95 2.91 0.44
CA MET A 327 -12.01 3.15 -0.56
C MET A 327 -13.25 3.86 0.03
N ARG A 328 -13.61 3.56 1.28
CA ARG A 328 -14.76 4.20 1.97
C ARG A 328 -14.40 5.56 2.52
N VAL A 329 -13.18 5.71 3.04
CA VAL A 329 -12.63 7.00 3.47
C VAL A 329 -12.63 7.97 2.30
N ASP A 330 -12.15 7.54 1.14
CA ASP A 330 -12.10 8.32 -0.09
C ASP A 330 -13.47 8.79 -0.54
N ALA A 331 -14.44 7.87 -0.64
CA ALA A 331 -15.81 8.22 -1.00
C ALA A 331 -16.41 9.25 -0.02
N LYS A 332 -16.18 9.09 1.29
CA LYS A 332 -16.70 10.01 2.31
C LYS A 332 -16.00 11.38 2.24
N ARG A 333 -14.68 11.38 2.04
CA ARG A 333 -13.84 12.56 1.91
C ARG A 333 -14.32 13.45 0.77
N MET A 334 -14.56 12.85 -0.40
CA MET A 334 -15.05 13.55 -1.59
C MET A 334 -16.46 14.13 -1.45
N ILE A 335 -17.38 13.43 -0.79
CA ILE A 335 -18.77 13.87 -0.67
C ILE A 335 -18.91 14.97 0.42
N TRP A 336 -18.21 14.83 1.55
CA TRP A 336 -18.51 15.62 2.75
C TRP A 336 -17.45 16.64 3.15
N TRP A 337 -16.17 16.39 2.86
CA TRP A 337 -15.07 17.20 3.43
C TRP A 337 -14.41 18.12 2.44
N TYR A 338 -14.36 17.73 1.17
CA TYR A 338 -13.74 18.52 0.12
C TYR A 338 -14.78 19.18 -0.78
N ARG A 339 -14.35 20.25 -1.45
CA ARG A 339 -15.12 20.85 -2.54
C ARG A 339 -15.17 19.89 -3.73
N ARG A 340 -16.29 19.88 -4.46
CA ARG A 340 -16.46 19.04 -5.65
C ARG A 340 -15.35 19.37 -6.67
N PRO A 341 -14.58 18.37 -7.14
CA PRO A 341 -13.61 18.58 -8.20
C PRO A 341 -14.31 18.79 -9.54
N VAL A 342 -13.61 19.44 -10.47
CA VAL A 342 -14.05 19.54 -11.86
C VAL A 342 -13.97 18.15 -12.51
N SER A 343 -15.03 17.75 -13.21
CA SER A 343 -15.04 16.50 -13.96
C SER A 343 -14.05 16.56 -15.10
N ARG A 344 -13.15 15.58 -15.17
CA ARG A 344 -12.24 15.36 -16.30
C ARG A 344 -12.56 14.03 -16.96
N ILE A 345 -12.56 14.05 -18.28
CA ILE A 345 -12.68 12.87 -19.11
C ILE A 345 -11.31 12.15 -19.05
N ALA A 346 -11.34 10.83 -19.03
CA ALA A 346 -10.16 9.98 -19.12
C ALA A 346 -10.56 8.68 -19.80
N GLN A 347 -9.73 8.22 -20.74
CA GLN A 347 -9.93 6.96 -21.44
C GLN A 347 -9.51 5.77 -20.57
N ASP A 348 -8.39 5.90 -19.88
CA ASP A 348 -7.81 4.87 -19.03
C ASP A 348 -7.22 5.48 -17.74
N ILE A 349 -6.41 4.68 -17.02
CA ILE A 349 -5.70 5.13 -15.82
C ILE A 349 -4.35 5.79 -16.14
N GLY A 350 -3.99 5.92 -17.41
CA GLY A 350 -2.71 6.42 -17.91
C GLY A 350 -1.53 5.51 -17.57
N MET A 351 -0.37 6.13 -17.33
CA MET A 351 0.90 5.43 -17.05
C MET A 351 0.89 4.49 -15.84
N TRP A 352 -0.13 4.55 -14.97
CA TRP A 352 -0.30 3.60 -13.88
C TRP A 352 -0.40 2.15 -14.35
N GLN A 353 -0.96 1.90 -15.54
CA GLN A 353 -1.01 0.57 -16.12
C GLN A 353 0.40 0.02 -16.39
N GLY A 354 1.24 0.81 -17.07
CA GLY A 354 2.63 0.44 -17.34
C GLY A 354 3.47 0.27 -16.07
N ILE A 355 3.21 1.09 -15.04
CA ILE A 355 3.86 0.96 -13.73
C ILE A 355 3.49 -0.37 -13.06
N LEU A 356 2.22 -0.76 -13.09
CA LEU A 356 1.78 -2.03 -12.51
C LEU A 356 2.40 -3.24 -13.23
N GLU A 357 2.52 -3.18 -14.56
CA GLU A 357 3.21 -4.20 -15.36
C GLU A 357 4.70 -4.30 -14.98
N PHE A 358 5.38 -3.15 -14.84
CA PHE A 358 6.75 -3.08 -14.36
C PHE A 358 6.91 -3.71 -12.97
N VAL A 359 6.03 -3.34 -12.02
CA VAL A 359 6.06 -3.89 -10.66
C VAL A 359 5.86 -5.41 -10.65
N ASN A 360 5.01 -5.95 -11.55
CA ASN A 360 4.82 -7.39 -11.66
C ASN A 360 6.06 -8.12 -12.18
N ILE A 361 6.73 -7.56 -13.19
CA ILE A 361 8.00 -8.11 -13.70
C ILE A 361 9.06 -8.09 -12.60
N CYS A 362 9.21 -6.95 -11.91
CA CYS A 362 10.11 -6.83 -10.77
C CYS A 362 9.73 -7.79 -9.63
N GLY A 363 8.43 -8.06 -9.43
CA GLY A 363 7.92 -9.00 -8.43
C GLY A 363 8.38 -10.42 -8.67
N VAL A 364 8.28 -10.93 -9.90
CA VAL A 364 8.76 -12.27 -10.26
C VAL A 364 10.27 -12.37 -10.01
N VAL A 365 11.04 -11.37 -10.47
CA VAL A 365 12.49 -11.33 -10.30
C VAL A 365 12.85 -11.30 -8.81
N SER A 366 12.26 -10.38 -8.04
CA SER A 366 12.58 -10.18 -6.62
C SER A 366 12.25 -11.42 -5.79
N ASN A 367 11.10 -12.06 -6.00
CA ASN A 367 10.77 -13.31 -5.29
C ASN A 367 11.71 -14.45 -5.68
N GLY A 368 12.14 -14.54 -6.94
CA GLY A 368 13.15 -15.50 -7.36
C GLY A 368 14.49 -15.31 -6.63
N PHE A 369 14.96 -14.06 -6.54
CA PHE A 369 16.18 -13.74 -5.79
C PHE A 369 16.02 -13.97 -4.27
N LEU A 370 14.87 -13.62 -3.68
CA LEU A 370 14.61 -13.85 -2.26
C LEU A 370 14.67 -15.35 -1.90
N LEU A 371 14.08 -16.19 -2.75
CA LEU A 371 14.10 -17.64 -2.57
C LEU A 371 15.49 -18.26 -2.84
N GLY A 372 16.26 -17.68 -3.76
CA GLY A 372 17.59 -18.19 -4.11
C GLY A 372 18.70 -17.79 -3.15
N PHE A 373 18.65 -16.59 -2.58
CA PHE A 373 19.76 -16.01 -1.81
C PHE A 373 19.45 -15.75 -0.34
N THR A 374 18.18 -15.58 0.04
CA THR A 374 17.82 -15.12 1.39
C THR A 374 17.16 -16.22 2.24
N SER A 375 16.55 -17.23 1.62
CA SER A 375 15.92 -18.34 2.36
C SER A 375 16.82 -19.56 2.49
N GLU A 376 16.98 -20.04 3.72
CA GLU A 376 17.61 -21.32 4.05
C GLU A 376 16.56 -22.44 4.02
N TRP A 377 16.22 -22.96 2.83
CA TRP A 377 15.33 -24.12 2.67
C TRP A 377 16.08 -25.44 2.66
#